data_AF-A0AAD7EMT3-F1
#
_entry.id   AF-A0AAD7EMT3-F1
#
_cell.length_a   1.000
_cell.length_b   1.000
_cell.length_c   1.000
_cell.angle_alpha   90.00
_cell.angle_beta   90.00
_cell.angle_gamma   90.00
#
_symmetry.space_group_name_H-M   'P 1'
#
loop_
_entity.id
_entity.type
_entity.pdbx_description
1 polymer ?
#
loop_
_entity_poly.entity_id
_entity_poly.type
_entity_poly.pdbx_seq_one_letter_code
_entity_poly.pdbx_strand_id
1 'polypeptide(L)'
;MNSLSPASAINIMRGISSFGGDAKRPQEGDDPKPPPKHRREEIDLPIGSRPPISFNVLLKDLDVHGYYILLSLFTTESLDYINKNSSSIATTKLNMPGSDKQICILDSAHSEANILAERDMDRAQWTEAAQNYVKFMGIVGTPEDVARWTSHFGFLVTYEKAEKNFPALLRTDVMLRQAYNMQGFSFKRDFYQEQLNNELVLLRIDKKLKLCSAEWKPAIETRPPATPLSLRRGSRGGGDRGGRGGGSARGGARLIGKGGPFQEGSGGDASSTVCLICTRRGHYYSACTQNSFEDGSPLFCRISGNNISTIRSNETLCCLWNVKCDKVSCNHDNLRRHLCSFCGGGHHAFSWTCRKQPAY
;
A
#
# COMPACT_ATOMS: atom_id res chain seq x y z
N MET A 1 -36.44 -41.85 1.54
CA MET A 1 -37.85 -41.41 1.63
C MET A 1 -38.10 -41.01 3.06
N ASN A 2 -38.14 -39.70 3.34
CA ASN A 2 -38.69 -39.11 4.56
C ASN A 2 -39.04 -37.67 4.21
N SER A 3 -40.35 -37.41 4.18
CA SER A 3 -41.00 -36.16 3.87
C SER A 3 -40.93 -35.20 5.06
N LEU A 4 -40.56 -33.95 4.81
CA LEU A 4 -40.77 -32.84 5.72
C LEU A 4 -41.68 -31.80 5.06
N SER A 5 -42.49 -31.18 5.92
CA SER A 5 -43.79 -30.54 5.69
C SER A 5 -43.74 -29.13 5.07
N PRO A 6 -44.70 -28.75 4.21
CA PRO A 6 -44.74 -27.46 3.49
C PRO A 6 -45.42 -26.31 4.26
N ALA A 7 -45.21 -26.18 5.57
CA ALA A 7 -45.86 -25.15 6.39
C ALA A 7 -44.83 -24.23 7.07
N SER A 8 -44.30 -23.23 6.32
CA SER A 8 -43.74 -21.96 6.86
C SER A 8 -43.39 -20.93 5.76
N ALA A 9 -44.11 -20.89 4.63
CA ALA A 9 -43.80 -20.02 3.48
C ALA A 9 -44.95 -19.09 3.04
N ILE A 10 -45.87 -18.71 3.95
CA ILE A 10 -46.96 -17.78 3.63
C ILE A 10 -47.09 -16.78 4.78
N ASN A 11 -46.32 -15.69 4.72
CA ASN A 11 -46.67 -14.43 5.40
C ASN A 11 -45.95 -13.17 4.91
N ILE A 12 -45.42 -13.15 3.68
CA ILE A 12 -44.89 -11.91 3.07
C ILE A 12 -45.39 -11.84 1.63
N MET A 13 -46.70 -11.60 1.44
CA MET A 13 -47.31 -11.14 0.17
C MET A 13 -48.80 -10.82 0.37
N ARG A 14 -49.12 -9.89 1.29
CA ARG A 14 -50.44 -9.24 1.34
C ARG A 14 -50.31 -7.78 1.77
N GLY A 15 -50.47 -6.89 0.81
CA GLY A 15 -50.73 -5.47 0.99
C GLY A 15 -50.06 -4.65 -0.11
N ILE A 16 -50.74 -3.91 -0.99
CA ILE A 16 -52.16 -3.56 -1.12
C ILE A 16 -52.36 -3.25 -2.61
N SER A 17 -53.26 -3.96 -3.28
CA SER A 17 -53.91 -3.50 -4.51
C SER A 17 -55.22 -2.83 -4.12
N SER A 18 -55.29 -1.50 -4.20
CA SER A 18 -56.51 -0.72 -4.48
C SER A 18 -56.15 0.76 -4.43
N PHE A 19 -56.44 1.50 -5.50
CA PHE A 19 -57.21 2.76 -5.48
C PHE A 19 -57.12 3.39 -6.88
N GLY A 20 -58.05 3.00 -7.73
CA GLY A 20 -58.60 3.92 -8.72
C GLY A 20 -59.65 4.79 -8.03
N GLY A 21 -59.69 6.07 -8.37
CA GLY A 21 -60.67 7.03 -7.87
C GLY A 21 -60.27 8.48 -8.13
N ASP A 22 -60.92 9.06 -9.15
CA ASP A 22 -61.32 10.46 -9.33
C ASP A 22 -60.33 11.61 -9.05
N ALA A 23 -60.03 12.33 -10.13
CA ALA A 23 -59.40 13.63 -10.14
C ALA A 23 -60.28 14.69 -9.44
N LYS A 24 -59.95 15.01 -8.18
CA LYS A 24 -60.44 16.19 -7.48
C LYS A 24 -59.46 17.36 -7.65
N ARG A 25 -60.01 18.51 -8.03
CA ARG A 25 -59.40 19.83 -8.21
C ARG A 25 -58.61 20.27 -6.96
N PRO A 26 -57.48 21.01 -7.09
CA PRO A 26 -56.65 21.37 -5.95
C PRO A 26 -57.35 22.44 -5.09
N GLN A 27 -57.46 22.19 -3.78
CA GLN A 27 -57.63 23.25 -2.78
C GLN A 27 -56.25 23.73 -2.35
N GLU A 28 -55.99 25.03 -2.50
CA GLU A 28 -54.90 25.73 -1.84
C GLU A 28 -55.13 25.72 -0.32
N GLY A 29 -54.11 25.33 0.45
CA GLY A 29 -54.11 25.59 1.89
C GLY A 29 -53.56 24.52 2.84
N ASP A 30 -52.80 23.53 2.40
CA ASP A 30 -52.11 22.61 3.32
C ASP A 30 -50.60 22.85 3.32
N ASP A 31 -50.11 23.47 4.39
CA ASP A 31 -48.67 23.54 4.69
C ASP A 31 -48.09 22.12 4.73
N PRO A 32 -46.94 21.86 4.08
CA PRO A 32 -46.36 20.53 4.01
C PRO A 32 -45.94 20.06 5.41
N LYS A 33 -46.65 19.05 5.94
CA LYS A 33 -46.26 18.34 7.16
C LYS A 33 -44.79 17.91 7.05
N PRO A 34 -43.94 18.22 8.04
CA PRO A 34 -42.54 17.81 8.02
C PRO A 34 -42.46 16.28 7.92
N PRO A 35 -41.52 15.75 7.13
CA PRO A 35 -41.40 14.31 6.93
C PRO A 35 -41.21 13.61 8.28
N PRO A 36 -41.86 12.45 8.50
CA PRO A 36 -41.77 11.71 9.74
C PRO A 36 -40.30 11.38 10.02
N LYS A 37 -39.79 11.81 11.18
CA LYS A 37 -38.45 11.46 11.64
C LYS A 37 -38.40 9.95 11.81
N HIS A 38 -37.68 9.26 10.92
CA HIS A 38 -37.43 7.82 11.05
C HIS A 38 -36.69 7.58 12.38
N ARG A 39 -37.41 7.06 13.38
CA ARG A 39 -36.81 6.68 14.64
C ARG A 39 -35.89 5.50 14.36
N ARG A 40 -34.62 5.59 14.76
CA ARG A 40 -33.67 4.49 14.64
C ARG A 40 -34.19 3.34 15.51
N GLU A 41 -34.29 2.13 14.95
CA GLU A 41 -34.60 0.94 15.71
C GLU A 41 -33.44 0.66 16.67
N GLU A 42 -33.75 0.57 17.96
CA GLU A 42 -32.80 0.21 18.99
C GLU A 42 -32.67 -1.32 19.02
N ILE A 43 -31.44 -1.84 18.99
CA ILE A 43 -31.16 -3.27 19.06
C ILE A 43 -30.65 -3.57 20.47
N ASP A 44 -31.30 -4.50 21.17
CA ASP A 44 -30.84 -4.98 22.46
C ASP A 44 -29.54 -5.78 22.31
N LEU A 45 -28.43 -5.21 22.77
CA LEU A 45 -27.12 -5.84 22.78
C LEU A 45 -26.73 -6.22 24.22
N PRO A 46 -26.36 -7.48 24.48
CA PRO A 46 -25.82 -7.89 25.78
C PRO A 46 -24.64 -7.01 26.21
N ILE A 47 -24.53 -6.71 27.50
CA ILE A 47 -23.41 -5.93 28.06
C ILE A 47 -22.09 -6.60 27.67
N GLY A 48 -21.22 -5.84 27.00
CA GLY A 48 -19.92 -6.33 26.51
C GLY A 48 -19.94 -6.94 25.11
N SER A 49 -21.10 -7.08 24.47
CA SER A 49 -21.19 -7.48 23.07
C SER A 49 -20.85 -6.31 22.14
N ARG A 50 -20.21 -6.61 21.00
CA ARG A 50 -19.99 -5.63 19.94
C ARG A 50 -21.20 -5.65 18.99
N PRO A 51 -21.63 -4.50 18.47
CA PRO A 51 -22.65 -4.46 17.44
C PRO A 51 -22.23 -5.30 16.22
N PRO A 52 -23.18 -5.89 15.50
CA PRO A 52 -22.89 -6.62 14.27
C PRO A 52 -22.11 -5.75 13.29
N ILE A 53 -21.14 -6.37 12.59
CA ILE A 53 -20.40 -5.69 11.54
C ILE A 53 -21.37 -5.37 10.41
N SER A 54 -21.46 -4.08 10.06
CA SER A 54 -22.26 -3.60 8.94
C SER A 54 -21.35 -3.23 7.77
N PHE A 55 -21.68 -3.72 6.59
CA PHE A 55 -20.97 -3.37 5.36
C PHE A 55 -21.76 -2.33 4.58
N ASN A 56 -21.13 -1.17 4.36
CA ASN A 56 -21.71 -0.06 3.64
C ASN A 56 -22.05 -0.43 2.19
N VAL A 57 -23.09 0.19 1.61
CA VAL A 57 -23.50 -0.04 0.22
C VAL A 57 -22.37 0.23 -0.77
N LEU A 58 -21.49 1.20 -0.49
CA LEU A 58 -20.37 1.54 -1.36
C LEU A 58 -19.37 0.37 -1.54
N LEU A 59 -19.22 -0.50 -0.53
CA LEU A 59 -18.40 -1.70 -0.66
C LEU A 59 -19.06 -2.75 -1.55
N LYS A 60 -20.40 -2.85 -1.47
CA LYS A 60 -21.19 -3.74 -2.33
C LYS A 60 -21.14 -3.27 -3.79
N ASP A 61 -21.20 -1.96 -4.02
CA ASP A 61 -21.12 -1.38 -5.36
C ASP A 61 -19.76 -1.68 -6.03
N LEU A 62 -18.66 -1.71 -5.27
CA LEU A 62 -17.37 -2.14 -5.82
C LEU A 62 -17.42 -3.59 -6.32
N ASP A 63 -18.00 -4.50 -5.55
CA ASP A 63 -18.14 -5.93 -5.91
C ASP A 63 -19.04 -6.11 -7.14
N VAL A 64 -20.25 -5.52 -7.11
CA VAL A 64 -21.25 -5.59 -8.18
C VAL A 64 -20.68 -5.11 -9.53
N HIS A 65 -19.75 -4.16 -9.50
CA HIS A 65 -19.12 -3.61 -10.69
C HIS A 65 -17.74 -4.21 -11.01
N GLY A 66 -17.31 -5.25 -10.29
CA GLY A 66 -16.06 -5.97 -10.55
C GLY A 66 -14.80 -5.14 -10.30
N TYR A 67 -14.88 -4.12 -9.44
CA TYR A 67 -13.73 -3.32 -9.06
C TYR A 67 -12.91 -4.01 -7.98
N TYR A 68 -11.59 -3.84 -8.05
CA TYR A 68 -10.70 -4.34 -7.02
C TYR A 68 -11.02 -3.68 -5.67
N ILE A 69 -11.41 -4.51 -4.70
CA ILE A 69 -11.73 -4.07 -3.35
C ILE A 69 -10.49 -4.22 -2.47
N LEU A 70 -10.03 -3.09 -1.92
CA LEU A 70 -8.91 -3.06 -0.99
C LEU A 70 -9.29 -3.79 0.31
N LEU A 71 -8.41 -4.66 0.79
CA LEU A 71 -8.61 -5.39 2.04
C LEU A 71 -8.54 -4.47 3.25
N SER A 72 -7.75 -3.39 3.17
CA SER A 72 -7.66 -2.39 4.24
C SER A 72 -9.01 -1.75 4.58
N LEU A 73 -9.99 -1.77 3.66
CA LEU A 73 -11.36 -1.30 3.90
C LEU A 73 -12.16 -2.19 4.87
N PHE A 74 -11.68 -3.40 5.15
CA PHE A 74 -12.36 -4.40 5.98
C PHE A 74 -11.83 -4.49 7.41
N THR A 75 -10.88 -3.64 7.81
CA THR A 75 -10.56 -3.48 9.24
C THR A 75 -11.78 -2.88 9.96
N THR A 76 -11.97 -3.18 11.24
CA THR A 76 -13.07 -2.58 12.03
C THR A 76 -12.99 -1.06 12.01
N GLU A 77 -11.79 -0.50 12.08
CA GLU A 77 -11.56 0.94 12.02
C GLU A 77 -12.03 1.54 10.68
N SER A 78 -11.64 0.92 9.55
CA SER A 78 -12.07 1.37 8.22
C SER A 78 -13.58 1.23 8.03
N LEU A 79 -14.17 0.10 8.45
CA LEU A 79 -15.62 -0.12 8.37
C LEU A 79 -16.40 0.91 9.20
N ASP A 80 -15.93 1.20 10.41
CA ASP A 80 -16.49 2.24 11.27
C ASP A 80 -16.40 3.62 10.60
N TYR A 81 -15.24 3.95 10.02
CA TYR A 81 -15.04 5.21 9.32
C TYR A 81 -16.00 5.36 8.13
N ILE A 82 -16.09 4.33 7.27
CA ILE A 82 -16.97 4.34 6.09
C ILE A 82 -18.44 4.46 6.51
N ASN A 83 -18.86 3.72 7.54
CA ASN A 83 -20.24 3.77 8.01
C ASN A 83 -20.60 5.12 8.66
N LYS A 84 -19.69 5.74 9.40
CA LYS A 84 -19.91 7.05 10.04
C LYS A 84 -19.90 8.20 9.03
N ASN A 85 -19.11 8.09 7.96
CA ASN A 85 -18.87 9.16 6.99
C ASN A 85 -19.48 8.86 5.60
N SER A 86 -20.50 8.01 5.53
CA SER A 86 -20.98 7.47 4.24
C SER A 86 -21.43 8.53 3.23
N SER A 87 -21.92 9.69 3.69
CA SER A 87 -22.36 10.80 2.83
C SER A 87 -21.25 11.75 2.40
N SER A 88 -20.08 11.71 3.06
CA SER A 88 -18.96 12.63 2.85
C SER A 88 -17.68 11.93 2.40
N ILE A 89 -17.68 10.60 2.34
CA ILE A 89 -16.53 9.82 1.86
C ILE A 89 -16.31 10.08 0.38
N ALA A 90 -15.04 10.15 -0.04
CA ALA A 90 -14.71 10.40 -1.43
C ALA A 90 -15.18 9.25 -2.32
N THR A 91 -15.87 9.62 -3.41
CA THR A 91 -16.37 8.68 -4.41
C THR A 91 -15.93 9.08 -5.80
N THR A 92 -15.63 8.10 -6.63
CA THR A 92 -15.32 8.29 -8.05
C THR A 92 -16.56 7.96 -8.89
N LYS A 93 -16.90 8.86 -9.82
CA LYS A 93 -17.98 8.64 -10.79
C LYS A 93 -17.49 7.75 -11.93
N LEU A 94 -18.27 6.72 -12.22
CA LEU A 94 -18.05 5.80 -13.32
C LEU A 94 -19.15 5.95 -14.35
N ASN A 95 -18.73 6.06 -15.62
CA ASN A 95 -19.65 5.97 -16.75
C ASN A 95 -19.77 4.50 -17.14
N MET A 96 -20.99 3.97 -17.05
CA MET A 96 -21.24 2.59 -17.43
C MET A 96 -21.32 2.47 -18.96
N PRO A 97 -20.62 1.50 -19.59
CA PRO A 97 -20.72 1.30 -21.03
C PRO A 97 -22.16 1.02 -21.44
N GLY A 98 -22.70 1.84 -22.35
CA GLY A 98 -24.07 1.66 -22.86
C GLY A 98 -25.19 2.11 -21.91
N SER A 99 -24.88 2.86 -20.86
CA SER A 99 -25.90 3.49 -20.01
C SER A 99 -25.57 4.95 -19.76
N ASP A 100 -26.60 5.82 -19.82
CA ASP A 100 -26.50 7.22 -19.40
C ASP A 100 -26.44 7.36 -17.87
N LYS A 101 -26.55 6.25 -17.12
CA LYS A 101 -26.46 6.26 -15.66
C LYS A 101 -25.01 6.23 -15.21
N GLN A 102 -24.64 7.24 -14.41
CA GLN A 102 -23.39 7.27 -13.67
C GLN A 102 -23.54 6.58 -12.33
N ILE A 103 -22.54 5.78 -11.95
CA ILE A 103 -22.47 5.12 -10.65
C ILE A 103 -21.35 5.77 -9.85
N CYS A 104 -21.57 6.02 -8.57
CA CYS A 104 -20.54 6.53 -7.66
C CYS A 104 -20.02 5.37 -6.83
N ILE A 105 -18.75 5.02 -7.00
CA ILE A 105 -18.08 4.00 -6.18
C ILE A 105 -17.09 4.66 -5.22
N LEU A 106 -16.68 3.95 -4.19
CA LEU A 106 -15.63 4.40 -3.28
C LEU A 106 -14.33 4.74 -4.06
N ASP A 107 -13.70 5.86 -3.74
CA ASP A 107 -12.38 6.19 -4.30
C ASP A 107 -11.29 5.41 -3.57
N SER A 108 -10.75 4.38 -4.23
CA SER A 108 -9.66 3.55 -3.70
C SER A 108 -8.38 4.35 -3.44
N ALA A 109 -8.04 5.35 -4.27
CA ALA A 109 -6.83 6.15 -4.08
C ALA A 109 -6.96 7.07 -2.87
N HIS A 110 -8.14 7.69 -2.70
CA HIS A 110 -8.44 8.47 -1.50
C HIS A 110 -8.40 7.59 -0.25
N SER A 111 -8.95 6.37 -0.33
CA SER A 111 -8.99 5.44 0.81
C SER A 111 -7.59 4.99 1.26
N GLU A 112 -6.72 4.64 0.31
CA GLU A 112 -5.31 4.32 0.59
C GLU A 112 -4.56 5.48 1.27
N ALA A 113 -4.85 6.71 0.86
CA ALA A 113 -4.16 7.90 1.37
C ALA A 113 -4.69 8.40 2.74
N ASN A 114 -5.96 8.17 3.06
CA ASN A 114 -6.63 8.81 4.21
C ASN A 114 -7.15 7.83 5.27
N ILE A 115 -7.26 6.54 4.95
CA ILE A 115 -7.76 5.53 5.89
C ILE A 115 -6.61 4.61 6.29
N LEU A 116 -6.25 3.70 5.39
CA LEU A 116 -5.16 2.75 5.61
C LEU A 116 -4.71 2.21 4.26
N ALA A 117 -3.45 2.42 3.94
CA ALA A 117 -2.85 1.83 2.76
C ALA A 117 -2.71 0.32 2.94
N GLU A 118 -3.14 -0.46 1.96
CA GLU A 118 -3.18 -1.91 2.02
C GLU A 118 -1.78 -2.52 2.26
N ARG A 119 -0.74 -1.88 1.72
CA ARG A 119 0.66 -2.29 1.90
C ARG A 119 1.22 -2.01 3.30
N ASP A 120 0.57 -1.11 4.05
CA ASP A 120 1.04 -0.63 5.35
C ASP A 120 0.28 -1.30 6.52
N MET A 121 -0.66 -2.19 6.21
CA MET A 121 -1.33 -3.02 7.22
C MET A 121 -0.32 -3.84 8.02
N ASP A 122 -0.53 -3.94 9.32
CA ASP A 122 0.13 -4.94 10.15
C ASP A 122 -0.58 -6.31 10.08
N ARG A 123 -0.01 -7.32 10.74
CA ARG A 123 -0.55 -8.68 10.73
C ARG A 123 -1.91 -8.79 11.41
N ALA A 124 -2.13 -8.05 12.49
CA ALA A 124 -3.39 -8.10 13.22
C ALA A 124 -4.51 -7.47 12.38
N GLN A 125 -4.25 -6.29 11.83
CA GLN A 125 -5.14 -5.58 10.91
C GLN A 125 -5.47 -6.45 9.68
N TRP A 126 -4.46 -7.05 9.05
CA TRP A 126 -4.68 -7.93 7.90
C TRP A 126 -5.50 -9.18 8.26
N THR A 127 -5.24 -9.81 9.41
CA THR A 127 -5.98 -11.02 9.83
C THR A 127 -7.44 -10.69 10.10
N GLU A 128 -7.69 -9.57 10.78
CA GLU A 128 -9.03 -9.06 11.04
C GLU A 128 -9.76 -8.71 9.73
N ALA A 129 -9.10 -7.97 8.85
CA ALA A 129 -9.64 -7.59 7.56
C ALA A 129 -9.96 -8.81 6.68
N ALA A 130 -9.08 -9.82 6.66
CA ALA A 130 -9.31 -11.08 5.95
C ALA A 130 -10.57 -11.81 6.44
N GLN A 131 -10.78 -11.86 7.75
CA GLN A 131 -12.00 -12.47 8.32
C GLN A 131 -13.25 -11.69 7.93
N ASN A 132 -13.20 -10.36 7.98
CA ASN A 132 -14.32 -9.50 7.62
C ASN A 132 -14.61 -9.53 6.11
N TYR A 133 -13.57 -9.64 5.27
CA TYR A 133 -13.70 -9.84 3.84
C TYR A 133 -14.45 -11.14 3.52
N VAL A 134 -14.10 -12.26 4.17
CA VAL A 134 -14.82 -13.53 3.98
C VAL A 134 -16.29 -13.42 4.42
N LYS A 135 -16.59 -12.73 5.52
CA LYS A 135 -17.98 -12.46 5.93
C LYS A 135 -18.73 -11.62 4.90
N PHE A 136 -18.08 -10.60 4.33
CA PHE A 136 -18.64 -9.78 3.27
C PHE A 136 -18.95 -10.61 2.02
N MET A 137 -18.04 -11.49 1.61
CA MET A 137 -18.27 -12.41 0.50
C MET A 137 -19.45 -13.36 0.77
N GLY A 138 -19.75 -13.69 2.03
CA GLY A 138 -20.95 -14.44 2.40
C GLY A 138 -22.26 -13.66 2.22
N ILE A 139 -22.20 -12.34 2.04
CA ILE A 139 -23.34 -11.46 1.80
C ILE A 139 -23.53 -11.19 0.31
N VAL A 140 -22.45 -10.95 -0.42
CA VAL A 140 -22.51 -10.53 -1.84
C VAL A 140 -22.19 -11.63 -2.84
N GLY A 141 -21.39 -12.62 -2.43
CA GLY A 141 -20.85 -13.65 -3.31
C GLY A 141 -21.56 -15.00 -3.22
N THR A 142 -21.01 -15.97 -3.93
CA THR A 142 -21.47 -17.36 -3.92
C THR A 142 -20.80 -18.18 -2.81
N PRO A 143 -21.35 -19.34 -2.42
CA PRO A 143 -20.66 -20.27 -1.53
C PRO A 143 -19.25 -20.66 -2.02
N GLU A 144 -19.06 -20.75 -3.33
CA GLU A 144 -17.77 -21.02 -3.97
C GLU A 144 -16.78 -19.87 -3.73
N ASP A 145 -17.23 -18.62 -3.76
CA ASP A 145 -16.39 -17.46 -3.47
C ASP A 145 -15.98 -17.43 -2.00
N VAL A 146 -16.90 -17.73 -1.08
CA VAL A 146 -16.59 -17.86 0.35
C VAL A 146 -15.55 -18.96 0.58
N ALA A 147 -15.73 -20.14 -0.03
CA ALA A 147 -14.79 -21.25 0.10
C ALA A 147 -13.40 -20.91 -0.46
N ARG A 148 -13.35 -20.21 -1.59
CA ARG A 148 -12.12 -19.73 -2.23
C ARG A 148 -11.35 -18.77 -1.32
N TRP A 149 -12.01 -17.73 -0.82
CA TRP A 149 -11.37 -16.72 0.02
C TRP A 149 -10.98 -17.28 1.39
N THR A 150 -11.77 -18.20 1.94
CA THR A 150 -11.40 -18.97 3.13
C THR A 150 -10.11 -19.77 2.90
N SER A 151 -9.99 -20.45 1.75
CA SER A 151 -8.79 -21.20 1.40
C SER A 151 -7.58 -20.30 1.17
N HIS A 152 -7.78 -19.17 0.47
CA HIS A 152 -6.75 -18.16 0.21
C HIS A 152 -6.14 -17.61 1.51
N PHE A 153 -6.97 -17.06 2.39
CA PHE A 153 -6.48 -16.50 3.66
C PHE A 153 -5.98 -17.59 4.61
N GLY A 154 -6.62 -18.76 4.61
CA GLY A 154 -6.19 -19.91 5.41
C GLY A 154 -4.78 -20.37 5.06
N PHE A 155 -4.42 -20.40 3.77
CA PHE A 155 -3.06 -20.71 3.32
C PHE A 155 -2.02 -19.72 3.90
N LEU A 156 -2.30 -18.42 3.85
CA LEU A 156 -1.36 -17.39 4.31
C LEU A 156 -1.27 -17.32 5.85
N VAL A 157 -2.38 -17.50 6.56
CA VAL A 157 -2.43 -17.54 8.04
C VAL A 157 -1.63 -18.71 8.59
N THR A 158 -1.71 -19.87 7.94
CA THR A 158 -1.07 -21.12 8.39
C THR A 158 0.41 -21.22 8.01
N TYR A 159 0.95 -20.24 7.29
CA TYR A 159 2.36 -20.25 6.87
C TYR A 159 3.32 -20.20 8.07
N GLU A 160 4.31 -21.10 8.07
CA GLU A 160 5.33 -21.15 9.11
C GLU A 160 6.15 -19.85 9.13
N LYS A 161 6.41 -19.29 10.32
CA LYS A 161 7.15 -18.02 10.49
C LYS A 161 6.44 -16.81 9.87
N ALA A 162 5.11 -16.83 9.81
CA ALA A 162 4.29 -15.72 9.34
C ALA A 162 4.68 -14.36 9.96
N GLU A 163 5.01 -14.32 11.25
CA GLU A 163 5.40 -13.08 11.93
C GLU A 163 6.66 -12.42 11.32
N LYS A 164 7.72 -13.19 11.07
CA LYS A 164 8.99 -12.66 10.55
C LYS A 164 8.94 -12.29 9.07
N ASN A 165 8.00 -12.90 8.36
CA ASN A 165 7.86 -12.85 6.91
C ASN A 165 6.58 -12.14 6.46
N PHE A 166 5.86 -11.49 7.39
CA PHE A 166 4.57 -10.87 7.10
C PHE A 166 4.61 -9.88 5.92
N PRO A 167 5.64 -9.04 5.72
CA PRO A 167 5.70 -8.17 4.54
C PRO A 167 5.67 -8.94 3.21
N ALA A 168 6.25 -10.15 3.14
CA ALA A 168 6.19 -10.98 1.95
C ALA A 168 4.80 -11.64 1.80
N LEU A 169 4.18 -12.04 2.91
CA LEU A 169 2.80 -12.58 2.90
C LEU A 169 1.80 -11.54 2.41
N LEU A 170 1.88 -10.31 2.92
CA LEU A 170 1.00 -9.21 2.53
C LEU A 170 1.15 -8.87 1.03
N ARG A 171 2.39 -8.79 0.52
CA ARG A 171 2.60 -8.59 -0.92
C ARG A 171 2.06 -9.74 -1.76
N THR A 172 2.23 -10.98 -1.29
CA THR A 172 1.69 -12.17 -1.97
C THR A 172 0.16 -12.13 -2.01
N ASP A 173 -0.50 -11.79 -0.89
CA ASP A 173 -1.95 -11.60 -0.80
C ASP A 173 -2.45 -10.57 -1.83
N VAL A 174 -1.92 -9.34 -1.75
CA VAL A 174 -2.31 -8.23 -2.65
C VAL A 174 -2.13 -8.63 -4.11
N MET A 175 -0.97 -9.18 -4.47
CA MET A 175 -0.69 -9.62 -5.84
C MET A 175 -1.70 -10.66 -6.33
N LEU A 176 -1.99 -11.69 -5.51
CA LEU A 176 -2.90 -12.76 -5.88
C LEU A 176 -4.35 -12.28 -5.97
N ARG A 177 -4.80 -11.37 -5.09
CA ARG A 177 -6.13 -10.75 -5.17
C ARG A 177 -6.28 -9.86 -6.39
N GLN A 178 -5.29 -9.04 -6.70
CA GLN A 178 -5.27 -8.23 -7.93
C GLN A 178 -5.28 -9.11 -9.19
N ALA A 179 -4.45 -10.15 -9.23
CA ALA A 179 -4.43 -11.10 -10.33
C ALA A 179 -5.78 -11.78 -10.52
N TYR A 180 -6.44 -12.17 -9.42
CA TYR A 180 -7.77 -12.77 -9.46
C TYR A 180 -8.83 -11.79 -9.98
N ASN A 181 -8.79 -10.53 -9.55
CA ASN A 181 -9.70 -9.49 -10.02
C ASN A 181 -9.54 -9.21 -11.52
N MET A 182 -8.31 -9.27 -12.05
CA MET A 182 -8.05 -9.12 -13.48
C MET A 182 -8.45 -10.36 -14.28
N GLN A 183 -8.14 -11.54 -13.76
CA GLN A 183 -8.38 -12.81 -14.42
C GLN A 183 -8.68 -13.85 -13.36
N GLY A 184 -9.96 -14.21 -13.24
CA GLY A 184 -10.40 -15.21 -12.28
C GLY A 184 -9.62 -16.52 -12.43
N PHE A 185 -9.16 -17.07 -11.30
CA PHE A 185 -8.50 -18.37 -11.25
C PHE A 185 -8.89 -19.14 -9.98
N SER A 186 -8.66 -20.44 -9.99
CA SER A 186 -8.90 -21.33 -8.84
C SER A 186 -7.69 -21.38 -7.92
N PHE A 187 -7.94 -21.49 -6.61
CA PHE A 187 -6.88 -21.70 -5.62
C PHE A 187 -6.10 -22.98 -5.94
N LYS A 188 -4.77 -22.86 -6.04
CA LYS A 188 -3.84 -23.98 -6.21
C LYS A 188 -2.68 -23.79 -5.26
N ARG A 189 -2.51 -24.73 -4.32
CA ARG A 189 -1.51 -24.62 -3.24
C ARG A 189 -0.09 -24.43 -3.76
N ASP A 190 0.31 -25.22 -4.75
CA ASP A 190 1.68 -25.18 -5.28
C ASP A 190 2.00 -23.84 -5.96
N PHE A 191 1.05 -23.30 -6.71
CA PHE A 191 1.17 -21.98 -7.32
C PHE A 191 1.31 -20.88 -6.25
N TYR A 192 0.49 -20.93 -5.20
CA TYR A 192 0.57 -19.98 -4.08
C TYR A 192 1.91 -20.08 -3.35
N GLN A 193 2.40 -21.30 -3.14
CA GLN A 193 3.69 -21.56 -2.50
C GLN A 193 4.85 -21.01 -3.34
N GLU A 194 4.81 -21.17 -4.66
CA GLU A 194 5.78 -20.60 -5.58
C GLU A 194 5.79 -19.07 -5.52
N GLN A 195 4.61 -18.44 -5.58
CA GLN A 195 4.48 -16.98 -5.48
C GLN A 195 5.03 -16.45 -4.15
N LEU A 196 4.68 -17.11 -3.04
CA LEU A 196 5.19 -16.73 -1.73
C LEU A 196 6.73 -16.91 -1.64
N ASN A 197 7.28 -17.98 -2.19
CA ASN A 197 8.73 -18.20 -2.21
C ASN A 197 9.45 -17.08 -2.98
N ASN A 198 8.89 -16.61 -4.09
CA ASN A 198 9.42 -15.48 -4.85
C ASN A 198 9.45 -14.20 -3.99
N GLU A 199 8.35 -13.89 -3.30
CA GLU A 199 8.27 -12.72 -2.41
C GLU A 199 9.20 -12.81 -1.20
N LEU A 200 9.42 -14.01 -0.66
CA LEU A 200 10.39 -14.24 0.42
C LEU A 200 11.83 -13.99 -0.04
N VAL A 201 12.17 -14.38 -1.28
CA VAL A 201 13.48 -14.06 -1.86
C VAL A 201 13.64 -12.55 -2.01
N LEU A 202 12.63 -11.85 -2.52
CA LEU A 202 12.64 -10.39 -2.63
C LEU A 202 12.78 -9.72 -1.26
N LEU A 203 12.04 -10.16 -0.24
CA LEU A 203 12.17 -9.65 1.13
C LEU A 203 13.59 -9.82 1.69
N ARG A 204 14.25 -10.95 1.41
CA ARG A 204 15.65 -11.17 1.81
C ARG A 204 16.60 -10.23 1.07
N ILE A 205 16.34 -9.96 -0.21
CA ILE A 205 17.11 -8.99 -0.99
C ILE A 205 16.93 -7.59 -0.40
N ASP A 206 15.70 -7.15 -0.11
CA ASP A 206 15.40 -5.84 0.47
C ASP A 206 16.09 -5.65 1.83
N LYS A 207 16.01 -6.66 2.71
CA LYS A 207 16.71 -6.64 4.00
C LYS A 207 18.22 -6.47 3.81
N LYS A 208 18.80 -7.21 2.87
CA LYS A 208 20.23 -7.08 2.52
C LYS A 208 20.59 -5.75 1.87
N LEU A 209 19.67 -5.11 1.15
CA LEU A 209 19.90 -3.79 0.57
C LEU A 209 19.87 -2.71 1.66
N LYS A 210 18.90 -2.76 2.57
CA LYS A 210 18.78 -1.83 3.70
C LYS A 210 20.00 -1.86 4.62
N LEU A 211 20.54 -3.05 4.90
CA LEU A 211 21.78 -3.19 5.68
C LEU A 211 22.98 -2.54 4.97
N CYS A 212 23.18 -2.82 3.67
CA CYS A 212 24.27 -2.21 2.91
C CYS A 212 24.13 -0.67 2.80
N SER A 213 22.92 -0.13 2.66
CA SER A 213 22.71 1.32 2.63
C SER A 213 22.96 1.99 3.98
N ALA A 214 22.69 1.29 5.09
CA ALA A 214 22.94 1.82 6.43
C ALA A 214 24.45 1.84 6.77
N GLU A 215 25.21 0.87 6.25
CA GLU A 215 26.67 0.80 6.36
C GLU A 215 27.36 1.84 5.49
N TRP A 216 26.80 2.18 4.32
CA TRP A 216 27.36 3.17 3.42
C TRP A 216 26.90 4.59 3.78
N LYS A 217 27.24 5.04 4.99
CA LYS A 217 27.35 6.48 5.24
C LYS A 217 28.68 6.92 4.62
N PRO A 218 28.70 7.78 3.59
CA PRO A 218 29.97 8.36 3.18
C PRO A 218 30.55 9.03 4.41
N ALA A 219 31.80 8.68 4.72
CA ALA A 219 32.65 9.54 5.53
C ALA A 219 32.75 10.86 4.74
N ILE A 220 31.75 11.74 4.91
CA ILE A 220 31.94 13.15 4.71
C ILE A 220 32.96 13.48 5.78
N GLU A 221 34.22 13.48 5.36
CA GLU A 221 35.31 14.12 6.06
C GLU A 221 34.75 15.42 6.62
N THR A 222 34.64 15.48 7.94
CA THR A 222 34.65 16.72 8.68
C THR A 222 35.99 17.38 8.36
N ARG A 223 36.10 17.98 7.17
CA ARG A 223 37.19 18.87 6.83
C ARG A 223 36.99 20.07 7.76
N PRO A 224 37.89 20.33 8.70
CA PRO A 224 37.76 21.50 9.55
C PRO A 224 37.70 22.74 8.64
N PRO A 225 36.87 23.75 8.97
CA PRO A 225 36.78 24.94 8.17
C PRO A 225 38.18 25.54 8.01
N ALA A 226 38.59 25.75 6.77
CA ALA A 226 39.83 26.42 6.46
C ALA A 226 39.86 27.75 7.21
N THR A 227 40.85 27.90 8.08
CA THR A 227 41.20 29.18 8.70
C THR A 227 41.35 30.23 7.60
N PRO A 228 40.59 31.34 7.63
CA PRO A 228 40.82 32.42 6.69
C PRO A 228 42.19 33.05 7.02
N LEU A 229 43.06 33.12 6.00
CA LEU A 229 44.27 33.94 6.02
C LEU A 229 43.85 35.41 6.14
N SER A 230 43.68 35.89 7.37
CA SER A 230 43.55 37.31 7.66
C SER A 230 44.91 37.99 7.52
N LEU A 231 45.04 38.72 6.42
CA LEU A 231 46.06 39.73 6.17
C LEU A 231 46.20 40.66 7.39
N ARG A 232 47.45 40.83 7.80
CA ARG A 232 47.92 41.85 8.72
C ARG A 232 47.42 43.24 8.32
N ARG A 233 46.71 43.92 9.21
CA ARG A 233 46.78 45.38 9.35
C ARG A 233 46.62 45.74 10.82
N GLY A 234 47.67 46.28 11.41
CA GLY A 234 47.69 46.66 12.83
C GLY A 234 47.03 48.01 13.08
N SER A 235 46.53 48.21 14.30
CA SER A 235 46.92 49.31 15.20
C SER A 235 45.96 49.43 16.39
N ARG A 236 46.60 49.41 17.58
CA ARG A 236 46.42 50.30 18.74
C ARG A 236 45.07 50.39 19.49
N GLY A 237 45.21 50.34 20.82
CA GLY A 237 44.30 50.92 21.81
C GLY A 237 43.62 49.84 22.64
N GLY A 238 44.09 49.54 23.86
CA GLY A 238 43.63 50.20 25.09
C GLY A 238 42.49 49.33 25.67
N GLY A 239 42.67 48.60 26.76
CA GLY A 239 42.84 49.11 28.11
C GLY A 239 41.54 48.83 28.89
N ASP A 240 41.67 48.35 30.12
CA ASP A 240 40.63 48.18 31.17
C ASP A 240 39.63 47.02 31.03
N ARG A 241 39.14 46.39 32.11
CA ARG A 241 39.50 46.15 33.53
C ARG A 241 38.35 45.30 34.09
N GLY A 242 38.67 44.33 34.95
CA GLY A 242 37.74 43.72 35.92
C GLY A 242 36.71 42.74 35.33
N GLY A 243 36.32 41.65 35.96
CA GLY A 243 36.54 41.13 37.30
C GLY A 243 35.72 39.84 37.40
N ARG A 244 36.33 38.75 37.88
CA ARG A 244 35.98 38.01 39.10
C ARG A 244 34.57 37.40 39.19
N GLY A 245 34.58 36.08 39.41
CA GLY A 245 33.50 35.27 39.99
C GLY A 245 33.22 34.05 39.10
N GLY A 246 33.65 32.82 39.38
CA GLY A 246 33.90 32.16 40.67
C GLY A 246 32.66 31.34 41.05
N GLY A 247 32.69 30.02 40.82
CA GLY A 247 31.60 29.13 41.25
C GLY A 247 31.64 27.75 40.62
N SER A 248 32.38 26.82 41.24
CA SER A 248 32.28 25.39 41.02
C SER A 248 30.96 24.84 41.57
N ALA A 249 30.32 23.90 40.86
CA ALA A 249 29.63 22.78 41.48
C ALA A 249 29.51 21.61 40.50
N ARG A 250 29.93 20.44 40.98
CA ARG A 250 29.83 19.13 40.34
C ARG A 250 28.42 18.57 40.47
N GLY A 251 28.02 17.78 39.47
CA GLY A 251 27.35 16.49 39.71
C GLY A 251 25.84 16.42 39.47
N GLY A 252 25.44 15.43 38.68
CA GLY A 252 24.30 14.56 39.04
C GLY A 252 22.98 14.76 38.30
N ALA A 253 22.77 13.90 37.30
CA ALA A 253 21.56 13.12 37.05
C ALA A 253 20.17 13.80 36.83
N ARG A 254 19.72 13.63 35.57
CA ARG A 254 18.42 13.08 35.10
C ARG A 254 17.09 13.83 35.35
N LEU A 255 16.23 13.67 34.32
CA LEU A 255 14.78 13.96 34.21
C LEU A 255 14.51 15.45 33.88
N ILE A 256 13.79 15.86 32.83
CA ILE A 256 12.59 15.30 32.19
C ILE A 256 12.61 15.71 30.70
N GLY A 257 12.52 14.72 29.80
CA GLY A 257 12.42 14.93 28.36
C GLY A 257 11.01 15.39 27.96
N LYS A 258 10.93 16.52 27.27
CA LYS A 258 9.77 16.87 26.43
C LYS A 258 9.79 15.95 25.22
N GLY A 259 8.77 15.09 25.12
CA GLY A 259 8.53 14.23 23.96
C GLY A 259 8.22 15.07 22.73
N GLY A 260 9.14 15.05 21.76
CA GLY A 260 8.80 15.33 20.37
C GLY A 260 8.13 14.10 19.74
N PRO A 261 7.31 14.26 18.69
CA PRO A 261 6.67 13.15 18.01
C PRO A 261 7.71 12.21 17.43
N PHE A 262 7.44 10.91 17.53
CA PHE A 262 8.23 9.84 16.95
C PHE A 262 8.52 10.14 15.48
N GLN A 263 9.79 10.07 15.09
CA GLN A 263 10.18 10.04 13.69
C GLN A 263 9.62 8.77 13.07
N GLU A 264 8.63 8.98 12.21
CA GLU A 264 8.18 8.04 11.20
C GLU A 264 9.39 7.44 10.50
N GLY A 265 9.43 6.09 10.44
CA GLY A 265 10.50 5.36 9.80
C GLY A 265 10.60 5.81 8.35
N SER A 266 11.75 6.40 8.00
CA SER A 266 12.04 6.95 6.68
C SER A 266 11.92 5.84 5.63
N GLY A 267 10.76 5.73 4.98
CA GLY A 267 10.68 5.19 3.63
C GLY A 267 11.65 6.01 2.81
N GLY A 268 12.75 5.40 2.38
CA GLY A 268 13.85 6.09 1.70
C GLY A 268 13.27 6.98 0.60
N ASP A 269 13.57 8.28 0.68
CA ASP A 269 13.07 9.27 -0.24
C ASP A 269 13.26 8.75 -1.67
N ALA A 270 12.18 8.66 -2.46
CA ALA A 270 12.26 8.15 -3.83
C ALA A 270 13.26 8.97 -4.66
N SER A 271 13.50 10.23 -4.27
CA SER A 271 14.55 11.11 -4.80
C SER A 271 15.97 10.53 -4.68
N SER A 272 16.23 9.65 -3.71
CA SER A 272 17.55 9.05 -3.48
C SER A 272 17.82 7.80 -4.32
N THR A 273 16.77 7.17 -4.86
CA THR A 273 16.91 5.93 -5.62
C THR A 273 17.19 6.24 -7.09
N VAL A 274 18.24 5.63 -7.64
CA VAL A 274 18.57 5.72 -9.07
C VAL A 274 17.98 4.53 -9.82
N CYS A 275 17.22 4.79 -10.89
CA CYS A 275 16.60 3.76 -11.71
C CYS A 275 17.64 2.93 -12.49
N LEU A 276 17.58 1.59 -12.36
CA LEU A 276 18.45 0.64 -13.07
C LEU A 276 18.21 0.56 -14.58
N ILE A 277 17.14 1.19 -15.10
CA ILE A 277 16.83 1.22 -16.52
C ILE A 277 17.29 2.53 -17.14
N CYS A 278 16.87 3.67 -16.59
CA CYS A 278 17.03 4.98 -17.25
C CYS A 278 18.00 5.96 -16.56
N THR A 279 18.71 5.52 -15.52
CA THR A 279 19.65 6.32 -14.70
C THR A 279 19.05 7.53 -13.97
N ARG A 280 17.75 7.81 -14.11
CA ARG A 280 17.11 8.96 -13.43
C ARG A 280 16.77 8.62 -11.99
N ARG A 281 16.72 9.65 -11.15
CA ARG A 281 16.26 9.57 -9.75
C ARG A 281 14.73 9.63 -9.66
N GLY A 282 14.19 9.35 -8.48
CA GLY A 282 12.76 9.56 -8.20
C GLY A 282 11.86 8.34 -8.41
N HIS A 283 12.38 7.23 -8.94
CA HIS A 283 11.58 6.01 -9.16
C HIS A 283 12.40 4.73 -9.17
N TYR A 284 11.73 3.62 -8.86
CA TYR A 284 12.27 2.27 -9.01
C TYR A 284 12.18 1.80 -10.47
N TYR A 285 13.05 0.87 -10.86
CA TYR A 285 13.02 0.28 -12.20
C TYR A 285 11.67 -0.38 -12.53
N SER A 286 10.95 -0.87 -11.51
CA SER A 286 9.59 -1.44 -11.64
C SER A 286 8.55 -0.43 -12.14
N ALA A 287 8.78 0.86 -11.93
CA ALA A 287 7.90 1.96 -12.34
C ALA A 287 8.51 2.81 -13.48
N CYS A 288 9.57 2.33 -14.13
CA CYS A 288 10.24 3.10 -15.17
C CYS A 288 9.42 3.14 -16.46
N THR A 289 8.95 4.33 -16.83
CA THR A 289 8.23 4.61 -18.09
C THR A 289 9.10 5.26 -19.17
N GLN A 290 10.37 5.51 -18.87
CA GLN A 290 11.28 6.17 -19.80
C GLN A 290 11.64 5.27 -20.97
N ASN A 291 11.87 5.87 -22.13
CA ASN A 291 12.29 5.21 -23.37
C ASN A 291 13.72 5.60 -23.81
N SER A 292 14.34 6.56 -23.11
CA SER A 292 15.70 7.05 -23.36
C SER A 292 16.39 7.50 -22.07
N PHE A 293 17.72 7.53 -22.10
CA PHE A 293 18.53 8.16 -21.07
C PHE A 293 18.44 9.70 -21.14
N GLU A 294 18.97 10.40 -20.13
CA GLU A 294 18.97 11.88 -20.10
C GLU A 294 19.78 12.52 -21.24
N ASP A 295 20.77 11.81 -21.77
CA ASP A 295 21.56 12.24 -22.94
C ASP A 295 20.89 11.93 -24.28
N GLY A 296 19.64 11.44 -24.28
CA GLY A 296 18.88 11.09 -25.47
C GLY A 296 19.26 9.75 -26.11
N SER A 297 20.26 9.04 -25.57
CA SER A 297 20.63 7.73 -26.09
C SER A 297 19.56 6.67 -25.77
N PRO A 298 19.41 5.63 -26.62
CA PRO A 298 18.41 4.60 -26.42
C PRO A 298 18.73 3.74 -25.20
N LEU A 299 17.68 3.28 -24.51
CA LEU A 299 17.82 2.32 -23.42
C LEU A 299 18.38 0.98 -23.92
N PHE A 300 19.13 0.31 -23.08
CA PHE A 300 19.63 -1.04 -23.37
C PHE A 300 18.68 -2.15 -22.89
N CYS A 301 17.96 -1.88 -21.80
CA CYS A 301 17.02 -2.82 -21.19
C CYS A 301 15.65 -2.19 -20.96
N ARG A 302 14.65 -3.04 -20.75
CA ARG A 302 13.26 -2.68 -20.42
C ARG A 302 12.74 -3.61 -19.33
N ILE A 303 11.62 -3.23 -18.75
CA ILE A 303 10.87 -4.14 -17.87
C ILE A 303 10.11 -5.18 -18.70
N SER A 304 10.19 -6.44 -18.28
CA SER A 304 9.43 -7.55 -18.85
C SER A 304 8.90 -8.41 -17.70
N GLY A 305 7.61 -8.23 -17.39
CA GLY A 305 7.01 -8.75 -16.16
C GLY A 305 7.71 -8.15 -14.93
N ASN A 306 8.17 -9.01 -14.03
CA ASN A 306 8.87 -8.60 -12.81
C ASN A 306 10.40 -8.53 -12.96
N ASN A 307 10.93 -8.67 -14.18
CA ASN A 307 12.37 -8.71 -14.44
C ASN A 307 12.82 -7.58 -15.39
N ILE A 308 14.11 -7.26 -15.34
CA ILE A 308 14.76 -6.40 -16.33
C ILE A 308 15.30 -7.30 -17.43
N SER A 309 14.93 -7.02 -18.68
CA SER A 309 15.39 -7.77 -19.85
C SER A 309 16.01 -6.85 -20.88
N THR A 310 17.03 -7.33 -21.59
CA THR A 310 17.62 -6.60 -22.72
C THR A 310 16.57 -6.34 -23.80
N ILE A 311 16.65 -5.19 -24.48
CA ILE A 311 15.69 -4.84 -25.54
C ILE A 311 15.93 -5.68 -26.81
N ARG A 312 17.20 -6.00 -27.11
CA ARG A 312 17.57 -6.70 -28.35
C ARG A 312 17.39 -8.22 -28.29
N SER A 313 17.91 -8.88 -27.25
CA SER A 313 17.89 -10.34 -27.14
C SER A 313 16.81 -10.87 -26.20
N ASN A 314 16.09 -9.99 -25.50
CA ASN A 314 15.10 -10.35 -24.47
C ASN A 314 15.68 -11.20 -23.32
N GLU A 315 17.01 -11.22 -23.17
CA GLU A 315 17.68 -11.92 -22.07
C GLU A 315 17.42 -11.23 -20.74
N THR A 316 17.10 -12.00 -19.71
CA THR A 316 16.85 -11.48 -18.35
C THR A 316 18.18 -11.13 -17.66
N LEU A 317 18.24 -9.95 -17.05
CA LEU A 317 19.41 -9.43 -16.36
C LEU A 317 19.29 -9.62 -14.84
N CYS A 318 20.43 -9.85 -14.18
CA CYS A 318 20.48 -9.86 -12.74
C CYS A 318 20.51 -8.43 -12.16
N CYS A 319 19.43 -8.04 -11.49
CA CYS A 319 19.36 -6.75 -10.81
C CYS A 319 20.38 -6.64 -9.67
N LEU A 320 20.56 -7.72 -8.90
CA LEU A 320 21.47 -7.72 -7.74
C LEU A 320 22.92 -7.48 -8.15
N TRP A 321 23.36 -8.14 -9.23
CA TRP A 321 24.70 -7.95 -9.79
C TRP A 321 24.88 -6.53 -10.31
N ASN A 322 23.89 -5.98 -11.02
CA ASN A 322 23.93 -4.60 -11.54
C ASN A 322 24.07 -3.52 -10.44
N VAL A 323 23.59 -3.81 -9.23
CA VAL A 323 23.73 -2.92 -8.07
C VAL A 323 25.01 -3.18 -7.28
N LYS A 324 25.37 -4.45 -7.06
CA LYS A 324 26.36 -4.85 -6.05
C LYS A 324 27.70 -5.40 -6.56
N CYS A 325 27.93 -5.44 -7.88
CA CYS A 325 29.16 -5.95 -8.51
C CYS A 325 29.43 -7.45 -8.34
N ASP A 326 30.56 -7.90 -8.90
CA ASP A 326 31.02 -9.31 -8.92
C ASP A 326 31.28 -9.90 -7.53
N LYS A 327 31.32 -9.08 -6.48
CA LYS A 327 31.54 -9.52 -5.10
C LYS A 327 30.33 -10.22 -4.48
N VAL A 328 29.19 -10.27 -5.19
CA VAL A 328 27.97 -10.89 -4.68
C VAL A 328 27.67 -12.18 -5.44
N SER A 329 27.73 -13.30 -4.70
CA SER A 329 27.20 -14.59 -5.16
C SER A 329 25.69 -14.45 -5.37
N CYS A 330 25.26 -14.39 -6.62
CA CYS A 330 23.85 -14.39 -6.97
C CYS A 330 23.38 -15.84 -7.12
N ASN A 331 22.32 -16.22 -6.41
CA ASN A 331 21.74 -17.56 -6.53
C ASN A 331 20.70 -17.57 -7.65
N HIS A 332 21.20 -17.56 -8.88
CA HIS A 332 20.44 -17.87 -10.08
C HIS A 332 21.47 -18.47 -11.03
N ASP A 333 21.14 -19.59 -11.67
CA ASP A 333 22.03 -20.18 -12.67
C ASP A 333 22.18 -19.25 -13.89
N ASN A 334 22.49 -19.83 -15.06
CA ASN A 334 22.53 -19.13 -16.36
C ASN A 334 21.19 -18.51 -16.80
N LEU A 335 20.15 -18.55 -15.95
CA LEU A 335 18.83 -17.95 -16.17
C LEU A 335 18.85 -16.42 -16.17
N ARG A 336 19.83 -15.79 -15.50
CA ARG A 336 19.99 -14.33 -15.55
C ARG A 336 21.42 -13.97 -15.89
N ARG A 337 21.58 -13.08 -16.86
CA ARG A 337 22.88 -12.61 -17.32
C ARG A 337 23.44 -11.53 -16.41
N HIS A 338 24.75 -11.58 -16.21
CA HIS A 338 25.55 -10.54 -15.56
C HIS A 338 26.06 -9.56 -16.64
N LEU A 339 25.14 -8.75 -17.16
CA LEU A 339 25.42 -7.69 -18.13
C LEU A 339 24.92 -6.36 -17.59
N CYS A 340 25.66 -5.29 -17.90
CA CYS A 340 25.30 -3.94 -17.49
C CYS A 340 23.91 -3.57 -18.02
N SER A 341 22.99 -3.16 -17.15
CA SER A 341 21.66 -2.73 -17.59
C SER A 341 21.67 -1.44 -18.43
N PHE A 342 22.76 -0.66 -18.38
CA PHE A 342 22.88 0.60 -19.13
C PHE A 342 23.48 0.44 -20.53
N CYS A 343 24.33 -0.55 -20.76
CA CYS A 343 25.08 -0.69 -22.03
C CYS A 343 25.29 -2.13 -22.51
N GLY A 344 25.01 -3.14 -21.68
CA GLY A 344 25.28 -4.55 -21.99
C GLY A 344 26.72 -5.02 -21.77
N GLY A 345 27.61 -4.18 -21.24
CA GLY A 345 29.00 -4.53 -20.97
C GLY A 345 29.18 -5.49 -19.78
N GLY A 346 30.38 -6.07 -19.67
CA GLY A 346 30.80 -6.94 -18.55
C GLY A 346 31.17 -6.17 -17.27
N HIS A 347 30.39 -5.16 -16.91
CA HIS A 347 30.51 -4.44 -15.64
C HIS A 347 29.11 -4.16 -15.08
N HIS A 348 28.99 -3.97 -13.78
CA HIS A 348 27.70 -3.68 -13.15
C HIS A 348 27.24 -2.24 -13.44
N ALA A 349 25.94 -1.98 -13.43
CA ALA A 349 25.37 -0.65 -13.73
C ALA A 349 25.89 0.45 -12.81
N PHE A 350 25.96 0.19 -11.50
CA PHE A 350 26.39 1.18 -10.51
C PHE A 350 27.91 1.32 -10.38
N SER A 351 28.69 0.68 -11.27
CA SER A 351 30.11 1.00 -11.42
C SER A 351 30.33 2.36 -12.09
N TRP A 352 29.28 2.91 -12.71
CA TRP A 352 29.30 4.17 -13.47
C TRP A 352 30.42 4.21 -14.54
N THR A 353 30.83 3.04 -15.04
CA THR A 353 31.92 2.94 -16.03
C THR A 353 31.47 3.40 -17.41
N CYS A 354 30.21 3.14 -17.78
CA CYS A 354 29.69 3.49 -19.11
C CYS A 354 28.78 4.72 -19.10
N ARG A 355 28.42 5.27 -17.93
CA ARG A 355 27.49 6.40 -17.78
C ARG A 355 27.93 7.28 -16.61
N LYS A 356 27.69 8.59 -16.73
CA LYS A 356 27.91 9.53 -15.62
C LYS A 356 26.91 9.26 -14.50
N GLN A 357 27.39 9.29 -13.27
CA GLN A 357 26.54 9.23 -12.09
C GLN A 357 25.68 10.51 -12.01
N PRO A 358 24.35 10.40 -11.80
CA PRO A 358 23.50 11.57 -11.63
C PRO A 358 23.89 12.34 -10.35
N ALA A 359 23.96 13.66 -10.46
CA ALA A 359 24.25 14.55 -9.33
C ALA A 359 23.23 14.36 -8.19
N TYR A 360 23.66 14.68 -6.97
CA TYR A 360 22.82 14.67 -5.77
C TYR A 360 21.98 15.93 -5.66
#